data_AF-A0A946FH43-F1
#
_entry.id   AF-A0A946FH43-F1
#
_cell.length_a   1.000
_cell.length_b   1.000
_cell.length_c   1.000
_cell.angle_alpha   90.00
_cell.angle_beta   90.00
_cell.angle_gamma   90.00
#
_symmetry.space_group_name_H-M   'P 1'
#
loop_
_entity.id
_entity.type
_entity.pdbx_description
1 polymer ?
#
loop_
_entity_poly.entity_id
_entity_poly.type
_entity_poly.pdbx_seq_one_letter_code
_entity_poly.pdbx_strand_id
1 'polypeptide(L)'
;MRLLILFVLPTFLWAQQRDFHLNWDEYAQVQVLDDVLNIPQPKGYSIFFDETTNAFSTAITIEIDDPTNSQFVIKNIQSVKIPHEQIGDLLANELPSSPDFSIHNTKNRFSHQVYIRLEPFFVVNGFIHVVKNFSLASQYASSSHHQAVQSDFSLPNTLPQRGYRFEVAHTGIHKITGKFLRDLGVPIGTVNPQKLKIFGLGGTMLPLKNGAAANVNVGMSENPLQLVGMDDGHFDDNDYILFYAKGLGEWNEESNTAINLFQDRANYILSHDGEAGLRVNTLASLPSTSTHQTRGESTVHFEEDKTNIAQMGRVWLGDSFLNNTSRVYPINLEGYAP
;
A
#
# COMPACT_ATOMS: atom_id res chain seq x y z
N MET A 1 -34.87 36.25 53.96
CA MET A 1 -35.11 35.80 52.58
C MET A 1 -33.99 36.38 51.71
N ARG A 2 -32.89 35.64 51.47
CA ARG A 2 -31.76 36.11 50.65
C ARG A 2 -32.01 35.69 49.20
N LEU A 3 -32.18 36.68 48.34
CA LEU A 3 -32.39 36.52 46.90
C LEU A 3 -31.06 36.10 46.26
N LEU A 4 -30.98 34.87 45.74
CA LEU A 4 -29.85 34.38 44.97
C LEU A 4 -30.04 34.80 43.51
N ILE A 5 -29.26 35.77 43.02
CA ILE A 5 -29.23 36.15 41.61
C ILE A 5 -28.31 35.16 40.88
N LEU A 6 -28.89 34.28 40.07
CA LEU A 6 -28.18 33.32 39.24
C LEU A 6 -27.64 34.06 37.99
N PHE A 7 -26.32 34.24 37.92
CA PHE A 7 -25.64 34.80 36.76
C PHE A 7 -25.50 33.72 35.69
N VAL A 8 -26.41 33.67 34.72
CA VAL A 8 -26.28 32.79 33.55
C VAL A 8 -25.34 33.48 32.55
N LEU A 9 -24.06 33.10 32.56
CA LEU A 9 -23.14 33.46 31.48
C LEU A 9 -23.55 32.70 30.20
N PRO A 10 -23.82 33.38 29.07
CA PRO A 10 -24.01 32.70 27.81
C PRO A 10 -22.67 32.09 27.38
N THR A 11 -22.57 30.76 27.40
CA THR A 11 -21.48 30.04 26.75
C THR A 11 -21.66 30.17 25.25
N PHE A 12 -21.05 31.18 24.65
CA PHE A 12 -20.84 31.23 23.22
C PHE A 12 -19.86 30.10 22.86
N LEU A 13 -20.39 28.97 22.40
CA LEU A 13 -19.61 27.96 21.69
C LEU A 13 -19.17 28.57 20.36
N TRP A 14 -17.93 29.05 20.29
CA TRP A 14 -17.35 29.50 19.04
C TRP A 14 -17.07 28.30 18.15
N ALA A 15 -18.00 27.99 17.23
CA ALA A 15 -17.66 27.25 16.04
C ALA A 15 -16.76 28.16 15.17
N GLN A 16 -15.50 27.78 14.97
CA GLN A 16 -14.58 28.56 14.16
C GLN A 16 -14.87 28.28 12.68
N GLN A 17 -15.45 29.26 11.99
CA GLN A 17 -15.63 29.24 10.54
C GLN A 17 -14.59 30.16 9.90
N ARG A 18 -13.93 29.69 8.84
CA ARG A 18 -12.99 30.46 8.04
C ARG A 18 -13.46 30.49 6.60
N ASP A 19 -13.59 31.69 6.04
CA ASP A 19 -14.05 31.88 4.67
C ASP A 19 -12.86 32.04 3.71
N PHE A 20 -13.00 31.47 2.52
CA PHE A 20 -12.01 31.51 1.45
C PHE A 20 -12.59 32.21 0.24
N HIS A 21 -11.80 33.13 -0.33
CA HIS A 21 -12.12 33.85 -1.56
C HIS A 21 -11.00 33.61 -2.57
N LEU A 22 -11.31 32.90 -3.66
CA LEU A 22 -10.37 32.57 -4.73
C LEU A 22 -10.52 33.58 -5.86
N ASN A 23 -9.47 34.36 -6.10
CA ASN A 23 -9.45 35.37 -7.15
C ASN A 23 -8.75 34.85 -8.42
N TRP A 24 -9.51 34.54 -9.46
CA TRP A 24 -9.06 33.86 -10.69
C TRP A 24 -8.58 34.83 -11.77
N ASP A 25 -7.65 35.71 -11.43
CA ASP A 25 -7.11 36.75 -12.33
C ASP A 25 -5.73 36.39 -12.94
N GLU A 26 -5.16 35.23 -12.58
CA GLU A 26 -3.84 34.78 -13.03
C GLU A 26 -3.97 33.52 -13.91
N TYR A 27 -2.88 33.18 -14.61
CA TYR A 27 -2.77 31.97 -15.41
C TYR A 27 -1.49 31.21 -15.04
N ALA A 28 -1.55 29.89 -15.17
CA ALA A 28 -0.42 29.01 -14.96
C ALA A 28 -0.21 28.08 -16.16
N GLN A 29 1.06 27.81 -16.45
CA GLN A 29 1.45 26.72 -17.33
C GLN A 29 1.56 25.44 -16.50
N VAL A 30 0.66 24.49 -16.75
CA VAL A 30 0.55 23.22 -16.02
C VAL A 30 0.91 22.08 -16.96
N GLN A 31 1.89 21.26 -16.56
CA GLN A 31 2.20 20.02 -17.26
C GLN A 31 1.06 19.02 -17.01
N VAL A 32 0.49 18.48 -18.08
CA VAL A 32 -0.53 17.43 -18.08
C VAL A 32 -0.02 16.33 -18.99
N LEU A 33 0.46 15.23 -18.41
CA LEU A 33 1.09 14.14 -19.15
C LEU A 33 2.22 14.70 -20.05
N ASP A 34 2.07 14.62 -21.37
CA ASP A 34 3.05 15.10 -22.36
C ASP A 34 2.82 16.55 -22.82
N ASP A 35 1.70 17.17 -22.42
CA ASP A 35 1.31 18.51 -22.87
C ASP A 35 1.50 19.58 -21.77
N VAL A 36 1.64 20.84 -22.18
CA VAL A 36 1.66 22.00 -21.29
C VAL A 36 0.43 22.86 -21.58
N LEU A 37 -0.46 22.97 -20.60
CA LEU A 37 -1.71 23.72 -20.73
C LEU A 37 -1.60 25.06 -19.99
N ASN A 38 -2.08 26.12 -20.62
CA ASN A 38 -2.22 27.43 -20.01
C ASN A 38 -3.64 27.62 -19.48
N ILE A 39 -3.81 27.52 -18.15
CA ILE A 39 -5.12 27.52 -17.51
C ILE A 39 -5.22 28.60 -16.41
N PRO A 40 -6.43 29.03 -16.03
CA PRO A 40 -6.63 29.97 -14.93
C PRO A 40 -6.05 29.47 -13.61
N GLN A 41 -5.55 30.40 -12.80
CA GLN A 41 -5.02 30.14 -11.46
C GLN A 41 -5.58 31.18 -10.47
N PRO A 42 -5.90 30.78 -9.22
CA PRO A 42 -6.28 31.75 -8.23
C PRO A 42 -5.04 32.44 -7.67
N LYS A 43 -5.07 33.76 -7.59
CA LYS A 43 -3.98 34.59 -7.07
C LYS A 43 -3.54 34.13 -5.67
N GLY A 44 -2.25 33.88 -5.51
CA GLY A 44 -1.66 33.43 -4.24
C GLY A 44 -1.76 31.92 -3.98
N TYR A 45 -2.27 31.16 -4.93
CA TYR A 45 -2.35 29.71 -4.90
C TYR A 45 -1.78 29.12 -6.18
N SER A 46 -1.33 27.87 -6.13
CA SER A 46 -0.86 27.15 -7.30
C SER A 46 -1.88 26.12 -7.74
N ILE A 47 -2.17 26.11 -9.04
CA ILE A 47 -2.94 25.05 -9.68
C ILE A 47 -1.97 24.00 -10.24
N PHE A 48 -2.29 22.72 -10.07
CA PHE A 48 -1.51 21.60 -10.58
C PHE A 48 -2.44 20.51 -11.11
N PHE A 49 -1.92 19.62 -11.94
CA PHE A 49 -2.63 18.42 -12.39
C PHE A 49 -2.25 17.24 -11.51
N ASP A 50 -3.24 16.57 -10.93
CA ASP A 50 -3.02 15.36 -10.14
C ASP A 50 -3.30 14.13 -11.01
N GLU A 51 -2.23 13.41 -11.36
CA GLU A 51 -2.32 12.20 -12.19
C GLU A 51 -3.06 11.05 -11.51
N THR A 52 -3.17 11.05 -10.18
CA THR A 52 -3.87 9.98 -9.44
C THR A 52 -5.38 10.11 -9.50
N THR A 53 -5.91 11.34 -9.50
CA THR A 53 -7.36 11.58 -9.68
C THR A 53 -7.71 12.06 -11.09
N ASN A 54 -6.70 12.28 -11.93
CA ASN A 54 -6.82 12.80 -13.28
C ASN A 54 -7.58 14.14 -13.31
N ALA A 55 -7.23 15.07 -12.41
CA ALA A 55 -7.95 16.32 -12.23
C ALA A 55 -7.03 17.49 -11.87
N PHE A 56 -7.42 18.70 -12.29
CA PHE A 56 -6.79 19.94 -11.85
C PHE A 56 -7.15 20.24 -10.41
N SER A 57 -6.13 20.54 -9.59
CA SER A 57 -6.28 20.74 -8.15
C SER A 57 -5.52 21.97 -7.66
N THR A 58 -6.05 22.61 -6.63
CA THR A 58 -5.35 23.61 -5.82
C THR A 58 -5.29 23.13 -4.38
N ALA A 59 -4.19 23.43 -3.71
CA ALA A 59 -3.96 23.04 -2.31
C ALA A 59 -3.95 24.26 -1.39
N ILE A 60 -4.65 24.17 -0.26
CA ILE A 60 -4.73 25.22 0.75
C ILE A 60 -4.34 24.61 2.09
N THR A 61 -3.32 25.19 2.73
CA THR A 61 -2.84 24.72 4.04
C THR A 61 -3.11 25.79 5.10
N ILE A 62 -3.66 25.36 6.23
CA ILE A 62 -4.08 26.21 7.33
C ILE A 62 -3.45 25.70 8.61
N GLU A 63 -2.68 26.53 9.31
CA GLU A 63 -2.24 26.20 10.66
C GLU A 63 -3.41 26.28 11.65
N ILE A 64 -3.46 25.27 12.52
CA ILE A 64 -4.45 25.15 13.61
C ILE A 64 -3.74 24.90 14.93
N ASP A 65 -4.25 25.53 15.99
CA ASP A 65 -3.62 25.47 17.32
C ASP A 65 -3.92 24.14 18.04
N ASP A 66 -5.13 23.59 17.86
CA ASP A 66 -5.56 22.33 18.51
C ASP A 66 -6.35 21.44 17.53
N PRO A 67 -5.81 20.28 17.12
CA PRO A 67 -6.51 19.34 16.24
C PRO A 67 -7.45 18.39 17.00
N THR A 68 -7.45 18.37 18.34
CA THR A 68 -8.14 17.31 19.10
C THR A 68 -9.67 17.39 18.88
N ASN A 69 -10.23 16.28 18.37
CA ASN A 69 -11.65 16.09 18.05
C ASN A 69 -12.25 17.07 17.02
N SER A 70 -11.42 17.82 16.30
CA SER A 70 -11.88 18.73 15.24
C SER A 70 -11.96 17.97 13.91
N GLN A 71 -13.18 17.67 13.48
CA GLN A 71 -13.46 17.39 12.08
C GLN A 71 -13.74 18.71 11.37
N PHE A 72 -13.48 18.77 10.08
CA PHE A 72 -13.75 19.95 9.27
C PHE A 72 -14.69 19.60 8.14
N VAL A 73 -15.55 20.56 7.80
CA VAL A 73 -16.48 20.44 6.68
C VAL A 73 -16.46 21.70 5.84
N ILE A 74 -16.59 21.51 4.52
CA ILE A 74 -16.78 22.59 3.57
C ILE A 74 -18.25 22.99 3.55
N LYS A 75 -18.51 24.29 3.61
CA LYS A 75 -19.84 24.91 3.52
C LYS A 75 -19.82 26.07 2.54
N ASN A 76 -21.01 26.56 2.19
CA ASN A 76 -21.21 27.81 1.43
C ASN A 76 -20.39 27.88 0.13
N ILE A 77 -20.29 26.77 -0.61
CA ILE A 77 -19.58 26.74 -1.89
C ILE A 77 -20.34 27.62 -2.88
N GLN A 78 -19.63 28.58 -3.48
CA GLN A 78 -20.14 29.43 -4.55
C GLN A 78 -19.19 29.35 -5.74
N SER A 79 -19.75 29.29 -6.94
CA SER A 79 -19.00 29.24 -8.18
C SER A 79 -19.40 30.36 -9.13
N VAL A 80 -18.54 30.61 -10.12
CA VAL A 80 -18.77 31.56 -11.20
C VAL A 80 -18.46 30.88 -12.53
N LYS A 81 -19.25 31.20 -13.55
CA LYS A 81 -18.96 30.79 -14.93
C LYS A 81 -17.68 31.50 -15.39
N ILE A 82 -16.76 30.75 -15.99
CA ILE A 82 -15.59 31.34 -16.66
C ILE A 82 -16.04 31.84 -18.05
N PRO A 83 -15.84 33.12 -18.39
CA PRO A 83 -16.03 33.62 -19.75
C PRO A 83 -15.18 32.87 -20.76
N HIS A 84 -15.67 32.66 -21.99
CA HIS A 84 -14.99 31.81 -22.98
C HIS A 84 -13.55 32.27 -23.26
N GLU A 85 -13.34 33.58 -23.30
CA GLU A 85 -12.04 34.23 -23.49
C GLU A 85 -11.06 34.04 -22.33
N GLN A 86 -11.53 33.55 -21.16
CA GLN A 86 -10.73 33.33 -19.96
C GLN A 86 -10.54 31.85 -19.61
N ILE A 87 -11.07 30.92 -20.41
CA ILE A 87 -11.00 29.48 -20.11
C ILE A 87 -9.57 28.94 -20.24
N GLY A 88 -8.72 29.59 -21.05
CA GLY A 88 -7.42 29.03 -21.43
C GLY A 88 -7.59 27.73 -22.20
N ASP A 89 -6.73 26.75 -21.93
CA ASP A 89 -6.71 25.46 -22.62
C ASP A 89 -7.61 24.39 -21.96
N LEU A 90 -8.49 24.77 -21.03
CA LEU A 90 -9.40 23.82 -20.37
C LEU A 90 -10.46 23.27 -21.35
N LEU A 91 -10.62 21.94 -21.34
CA LEU A 91 -11.60 21.23 -22.17
C LEU A 91 -12.82 20.80 -21.35
N ALA A 92 -14.00 21.28 -21.73
CA ALA A 92 -15.24 21.04 -20.96
C ALA A 92 -15.63 19.56 -20.86
N ASN A 93 -15.30 18.75 -21.87
CA ASN A 93 -15.57 17.31 -21.89
C ASN A 93 -14.67 16.49 -20.95
N GLU A 94 -13.62 17.10 -20.39
CA GLU A 94 -12.66 16.44 -19.49
C GLU A 94 -12.88 16.82 -18.02
N LEU A 95 -13.82 17.72 -17.75
CA LEU A 95 -14.09 18.24 -16.40
C LEU A 95 -15.32 17.57 -15.75
N PRO A 96 -15.33 17.41 -14.42
CA PRO A 96 -16.45 16.82 -13.70
C PRO A 96 -17.68 17.74 -13.70
N SER A 97 -18.85 17.22 -13.29
CA SER A 97 -20.09 18.00 -13.20
C SER A 97 -20.24 18.84 -11.93
N SER A 98 -19.33 18.68 -10.96
CA SER A 98 -19.32 19.38 -9.68
C SER A 98 -17.90 19.51 -9.15
N PRO A 99 -17.59 20.52 -8.32
CA PRO A 99 -16.30 20.60 -7.67
C PRO A 99 -16.17 19.51 -6.59
N ASP A 100 -14.94 19.14 -6.28
CA ASP A 100 -14.63 18.21 -5.19
C ASP A 100 -13.65 18.80 -4.18
N PHE A 101 -13.75 18.34 -2.93
CA PHE A 101 -12.91 18.78 -1.82
C PHE A 101 -12.47 17.57 -0.98
N SER A 102 -11.16 17.45 -0.75
CA SER A 102 -10.62 16.55 0.27
C SER A 102 -9.97 17.35 1.40
N ILE A 103 -10.16 16.89 2.64
CA ILE A 103 -9.63 17.56 3.83
C ILE A 103 -8.82 16.56 4.64
N HIS A 104 -7.57 16.92 4.94
CA HIS A 104 -6.65 16.09 5.70
C HIS A 104 -6.08 16.88 6.88
N ASN A 105 -6.27 16.35 8.08
CA ASN A 105 -5.53 16.83 9.25
C ASN A 105 -4.12 16.28 9.17
N THR A 106 -3.14 17.17 9.14
CA THR A 106 -1.71 16.86 9.04
C THR A 106 -0.97 17.44 10.24
N LYS A 107 0.17 16.86 10.56
CA LYS A 107 1.05 17.32 11.64
C LYS A 107 2.46 17.35 11.09
N ASN A 108 3.06 18.53 11.09
CA ASN A 108 4.50 18.66 10.87
C ASN A 108 5.22 18.68 12.25
N ARG A 109 6.54 18.86 12.26
CA ARG A 109 7.34 18.80 13.50
C ARG A 109 6.88 19.79 14.58
N PHE A 110 6.30 20.94 14.20
CA PHE A 110 6.04 22.07 15.09
C PHE A 110 4.60 22.59 15.07
N SER A 111 3.81 22.35 14.02
CA SER A 111 2.43 22.81 13.88
C SER A 111 1.48 21.70 13.38
N HIS A 112 0.22 21.83 13.79
CA HIS A 112 -0.89 21.07 13.22
C HIS A 112 -1.49 21.89 12.09
N GLN A 113 -1.83 21.21 11.01
CA GLN A 113 -2.26 21.85 9.78
C GLN A 113 -3.47 21.12 9.19
N VAL A 114 -4.43 21.88 8.68
CA VAL A 114 -5.49 21.36 7.82
C VAL A 114 -5.06 21.59 6.38
N TYR A 115 -4.93 20.50 5.64
CA TYR A 115 -4.69 20.51 4.21
C TYR A 115 -6.01 20.29 3.49
N ILE A 116 -6.42 21.26 2.65
CA ILE A 116 -7.59 21.18 1.79
C ILE A 116 -7.08 21.03 0.36
N ARG A 117 -7.48 19.95 -0.31
CA ARG A 117 -7.37 19.83 -1.76
C ARG A 117 -8.72 20.18 -2.37
N LEU A 118 -8.70 21.05 -3.37
CA LEU A 118 -9.88 21.48 -4.09
C LEU A 118 -9.68 21.20 -5.57
N GLU A 119 -10.63 20.51 -6.19
CA GLU A 119 -10.79 20.40 -7.64
C GLU A 119 -11.76 21.49 -8.10
N PRO A 120 -11.25 22.64 -8.59
CA PRO A 120 -12.04 23.87 -8.63
C PRO A 120 -12.87 24.01 -9.90
N PHE A 121 -12.50 23.33 -10.99
CA PHE A 121 -13.13 23.45 -12.31
C PHE A 121 -14.14 22.34 -12.54
N PHE A 122 -15.31 22.70 -13.04
CA PHE A 122 -16.40 21.76 -13.31
C PHE A 122 -17.37 22.33 -14.34
N VAL A 123 -18.21 21.47 -14.93
CA VAL A 123 -19.16 21.85 -15.97
C VAL A 123 -20.59 21.83 -15.47
N VAL A 124 -21.30 22.94 -15.68
CA VAL A 124 -22.73 23.07 -15.43
C VAL A 124 -23.40 23.60 -16.69
N ASN A 125 -24.40 22.88 -17.19
CA ASN A 125 -25.14 23.25 -18.40
C ASN A 125 -24.24 23.55 -19.62
N GLY A 126 -23.14 22.80 -19.76
CA GLY A 126 -22.19 22.95 -20.87
C GLY A 126 -21.23 24.14 -20.75
N PHE A 127 -21.25 24.88 -19.64
CA PHE A 127 -20.29 25.95 -19.37
C PHE A 127 -19.31 25.53 -18.27
N ILE A 128 -18.06 25.93 -18.42
CA ILE A 128 -17.03 25.74 -17.39
C ILE A 128 -17.25 26.77 -16.28
N HIS A 129 -17.34 26.27 -15.06
CA HIS A 129 -17.43 27.03 -13.82
C HIS A 129 -16.18 26.80 -12.98
N VAL A 130 -15.91 27.75 -12.10
CA VAL A 130 -14.86 27.65 -11.10
C VAL A 130 -15.35 28.04 -9.71
N VAL A 131 -14.86 27.34 -8.68
CA VAL A 131 -15.14 27.69 -7.29
C VAL A 131 -14.54 29.06 -6.96
N LYS A 132 -15.38 29.98 -6.50
CA LYS A 132 -14.99 31.34 -6.11
C LYS A 132 -14.94 31.53 -4.60
N ASN A 133 -15.91 30.97 -3.88
CA ASN A 133 -15.98 31.07 -2.42
C ASN A 133 -16.32 29.72 -1.80
N PHE A 134 -15.80 29.49 -0.59
CA PHE A 134 -16.28 28.44 0.30
C PHE A 134 -15.89 28.76 1.73
N SER A 135 -16.49 28.07 2.69
CA SER A 135 -16.19 28.20 4.12
C SER A 135 -15.70 26.87 4.66
N LEU A 136 -14.62 26.88 5.45
CA LEU A 136 -14.23 25.76 6.30
C LEU A 136 -14.83 25.96 7.68
N ALA A 137 -15.65 25.04 8.15
CA ALA A 137 -16.20 25.06 9.50
C ALA A 137 -15.63 23.90 10.31
N SER A 138 -15.20 24.16 11.54
CA SER A 138 -14.93 23.10 12.51
C SER A 138 -16.25 22.49 12.99
N GLN A 139 -16.27 21.17 13.08
CA GLN A 139 -17.30 20.41 13.76
C GLN A 139 -16.63 19.54 14.82
N TYR A 140 -17.11 19.66 16.06
CA TYR A 140 -16.70 18.74 17.10
C TYR A 140 -17.26 17.37 16.73
N ALA A 141 -16.38 16.39 16.52
CA ALA A 141 -16.82 15.01 16.54
C ALA A 141 -17.47 14.78 17.91
N SER A 142 -18.72 14.31 17.93
CA SER A 142 -19.28 13.78 19.17
C SER A 142 -18.27 12.77 19.68
N SER A 143 -17.83 12.91 20.93
CA SER A 143 -16.83 12.05 21.53
C SER A 143 -17.36 10.61 21.60
N SER A 144 -17.27 9.87 20.51
CA SER A 144 -16.98 8.45 20.63
C SER A 144 -15.63 8.42 21.31
N HIS A 145 -15.56 7.84 22.50
CA HIS A 145 -14.29 7.38 23.02
C HIS A 145 -13.67 6.53 21.90
N HIS A 146 -12.74 7.13 21.14
CA HIS A 146 -11.70 6.35 20.50
C HIS A 146 -10.88 5.84 21.68
N GLN A 147 -11.40 4.79 22.33
CA GLN A 147 -10.52 3.76 22.83
C GLN A 147 -9.58 3.53 21.67
N ALA A 148 -8.30 3.84 21.87
CA ALA A 148 -7.30 3.27 21.00
C ALA A 148 -7.64 1.79 21.00
N VAL A 149 -8.23 1.31 19.91
CA VAL A 149 -8.23 -0.11 19.64
C VAL A 149 -6.75 -0.35 19.38
N GLN A 150 -5.98 -0.51 20.46
CA GLN A 150 -5.04 -1.59 20.49
C GLN A 150 -5.91 -2.78 20.12
N SER A 151 -5.97 -3.08 18.83
CA SER A 151 -6.32 -4.42 18.41
C SER A 151 -5.30 -5.23 19.17
N ASP A 152 -5.72 -5.85 20.27
CA ASP A 152 -4.96 -6.89 20.92
C ASP A 152 -4.62 -7.83 19.78
N PHE A 153 -3.35 -7.78 19.40
CA PHE A 153 -2.83 -8.56 18.32
C PHE A 153 -2.77 -9.97 18.89
N SER A 154 -3.90 -10.68 18.83
CA SER A 154 -3.94 -12.07 19.18
C SER A 154 -3.14 -12.78 18.10
N LEU A 155 -1.84 -12.97 18.39
CA LEU A 155 -1.07 -13.96 17.65
C LEU A 155 -1.89 -15.25 17.71
N PRO A 156 -2.25 -15.84 16.57
CA PRO A 156 -2.97 -17.10 16.60
C PRO A 156 -2.16 -18.08 17.46
N ASN A 157 -2.86 -18.83 18.31
CA ASN A 157 -2.30 -19.72 19.34
C ASN A 157 -1.57 -20.96 18.74
N THR A 158 -1.10 -20.83 17.50
CA THR A 158 -0.56 -21.85 16.61
C THR A 158 0.92 -21.66 16.30
N LEU A 159 1.57 -20.66 16.90
CA LEU A 159 3.02 -20.47 16.72
C LEU A 159 3.80 -21.62 17.36
N PRO A 160 4.84 -22.15 16.70
CA PRO A 160 5.68 -23.20 17.27
C PRO A 160 6.47 -22.64 18.47
N GLN A 161 6.43 -23.33 19.61
CA GLN A 161 7.27 -22.98 20.77
C GLN A 161 8.76 -23.27 20.55
N ARG A 162 9.05 -24.25 19.69
CA ARG A 162 10.39 -24.67 19.26
C ARG A 162 10.34 -25.07 17.80
N GLY A 163 11.43 -24.82 17.09
CA GLY A 163 11.58 -25.22 15.70
C GLY A 163 12.91 -24.82 15.11
N TYR A 164 13.07 -25.20 13.86
CA TYR A 164 14.29 -25.05 13.09
C TYR A 164 14.05 -24.03 11.98
N ARG A 165 14.77 -22.91 12.03
CA ARG A 165 14.64 -21.83 11.05
C ARG A 165 15.41 -22.18 9.78
N PHE A 166 14.77 -22.03 8.63
CA PHE A 166 15.43 -22.07 7.34
C PHE A 166 14.91 -20.95 6.43
N GLU A 167 15.63 -20.70 5.35
CA GLU A 167 15.41 -19.58 4.46
C GLU A 167 15.04 -20.06 3.06
N VAL A 168 14.16 -19.31 2.39
CA VAL A 168 13.73 -19.54 1.02
C VAL A 168 14.00 -18.29 0.20
N ALA A 169 14.68 -18.46 -0.93
CA ALA A 169 14.97 -17.37 -1.86
C ALA A 169 13.82 -17.15 -2.86
N HIS A 170 13.37 -18.22 -3.52
CA HIS A 170 12.42 -18.15 -4.64
C HIS A 170 11.04 -18.72 -4.27
N THR A 171 10.00 -18.10 -4.82
CA THR A 171 8.63 -18.60 -4.72
C THR A 171 8.45 -19.86 -5.56
N GLY A 172 7.82 -20.90 -5.02
CA GLY A 172 7.54 -22.14 -5.75
C GLY A 172 7.36 -23.36 -4.84
N ILE A 173 7.31 -24.54 -5.45
CA ILE A 173 7.31 -25.82 -4.73
C ILE A 173 8.75 -26.19 -4.39
N HIS A 174 9.02 -26.41 -3.12
CA HIS A 174 10.34 -26.77 -2.60
C HIS A 174 10.37 -28.23 -2.15
N LYS A 175 11.45 -28.92 -2.50
CA LYS A 175 11.74 -30.28 -2.03
C LYS A 175 12.71 -30.23 -0.86
N ILE A 176 12.23 -30.59 0.32
CA ILE A 176 13.03 -30.73 1.54
C ILE A 176 13.41 -32.19 1.70
N THR A 177 14.71 -32.48 1.63
CA THR A 177 15.25 -33.84 1.76
C THR A 177 15.60 -34.17 3.22
N GLY A 178 15.64 -35.46 3.55
CA GLY A 178 16.16 -35.90 4.86
C GLY A 178 17.57 -35.38 5.16
N LYS A 179 18.44 -35.28 4.13
CA LYS A 179 19.77 -34.66 4.28
C LYS A 179 19.68 -33.21 4.76
N PHE A 180 18.86 -32.40 4.11
CA PHE A 180 18.69 -30.99 4.49
C PHE A 180 18.20 -30.87 5.94
N LEU A 181 17.26 -31.71 6.35
CA LEU A 181 16.75 -31.71 7.73
C LEU A 181 17.82 -32.11 8.74
N ARG A 182 18.68 -33.09 8.43
CA ARG A 182 19.83 -33.44 9.27
C ARG A 182 20.84 -32.30 9.39
N ASP A 183 21.16 -31.66 8.27
CA ASP A 183 22.06 -30.49 8.24
C ASP A 183 21.49 -29.34 9.08
N LEU A 184 20.15 -29.22 9.13
CA LEU A 184 19.43 -28.26 9.94
C LEU A 184 19.37 -28.64 11.45
N GLY A 185 19.77 -29.87 11.80
CA GLY A 185 19.79 -30.37 13.18
C GLY A 185 18.50 -31.09 13.63
N VAL A 186 17.62 -31.45 12.69
CA VAL A 186 16.38 -32.19 12.97
C VAL A 186 16.70 -33.67 13.22
N PRO A 187 16.25 -34.28 14.33
CA PRO A 187 16.54 -35.67 14.65
C PRO A 187 15.61 -36.64 13.90
N ILE A 188 15.74 -36.69 12.57
CA ILE A 188 14.82 -37.39 11.66
C ILE A 188 14.50 -38.84 12.06
N GLY A 189 15.46 -39.58 12.64
CA GLY A 189 15.26 -40.99 13.04
C GLY A 189 14.35 -41.19 14.25
N THR A 190 13.96 -40.10 14.93
CA THR A 190 13.05 -40.12 16.09
C THR A 190 11.81 -39.27 15.88
N VAL A 191 11.74 -38.51 14.78
CA VAL A 191 10.62 -37.63 14.48
C VAL A 191 9.46 -38.46 13.97
N ASN A 192 8.25 -38.15 14.46
CA ASN A 192 7.02 -38.66 13.87
C ASN A 192 6.68 -37.80 12.63
N PRO A 193 6.67 -38.37 11.41
CA PRO A 193 6.35 -37.63 10.20
C PRO A 193 5.00 -36.93 10.22
N GLN A 194 4.00 -37.50 10.91
CA GLN A 194 2.66 -36.91 11.02
C GLN A 194 2.63 -35.60 11.80
N LYS A 195 3.65 -35.33 12.63
CA LYS A 195 3.79 -34.10 13.42
C LYS A 195 4.64 -33.03 12.74
N LEU A 196 5.18 -33.29 11.55
CA LEU A 196 5.92 -32.30 10.79
C LEU A 196 5.00 -31.16 10.34
N LYS A 197 5.47 -29.93 10.59
CA LYS A 197 4.82 -28.66 10.26
C LYS A 197 5.85 -27.66 9.77
N ILE A 198 5.47 -26.83 8.81
CA ILE A 198 6.28 -25.69 8.37
C ILE A 198 5.45 -24.42 8.54
N PHE A 199 5.97 -23.50 9.35
CA PHE A 199 5.34 -22.22 9.64
C PHE A 199 6.04 -21.09 8.91
N GLY A 200 5.26 -20.18 8.33
CA GLY A 200 5.77 -18.99 7.66
C GLY A 200 4.72 -18.37 6.75
N LEU A 201 4.83 -17.07 6.53
CA LEU A 201 3.98 -16.31 5.60
C LEU A 201 4.71 -15.96 4.29
N GLY A 202 5.98 -16.34 4.18
CA GLY A 202 6.84 -16.01 3.06
C GLY A 202 7.51 -14.66 3.21
N GLY A 203 7.91 -14.09 2.06
CA GLY A 203 8.78 -12.93 1.99
C GLY A 203 8.15 -11.67 1.40
N THR A 204 6.82 -11.55 1.34
CA THR A 204 6.15 -10.37 0.78
C THR A 204 6.59 -9.09 1.49
N MET A 205 6.77 -8.00 0.73
CA MET A 205 7.22 -6.71 1.24
C MET A 205 6.15 -6.07 2.14
N LEU A 206 6.58 -5.53 3.28
CA LEU A 206 5.69 -4.78 4.16
C LEU A 206 5.30 -3.43 3.53
N PRO A 207 4.09 -2.91 3.80
CA PRO A 207 3.70 -1.59 3.30
C PRO A 207 4.54 -0.48 3.96
N LEU A 208 4.79 0.61 3.23
CA LEU A 208 5.57 1.75 3.73
C LEU A 208 4.81 2.52 4.82
N LYS A 209 3.49 2.61 4.68
CA LYS A 209 2.64 3.31 5.66
C LYS A 209 2.35 2.42 6.86
N ASN A 210 2.82 2.85 8.03
CA ASN A 210 2.48 2.24 9.31
C ASN A 210 0.96 2.29 9.54
N GLY A 211 0.37 1.13 9.88
CA GLY A 211 -1.07 0.99 10.15
C GLY A 211 -1.95 0.88 8.90
N ALA A 212 -1.37 0.77 7.69
CA ALA A 212 -2.11 0.81 6.44
C ALA A 212 -2.91 -0.45 6.07
N ALA A 213 -2.95 -1.51 6.88
CA ALA A 213 -3.90 -2.58 6.59
C ALA A 213 -4.40 -3.34 7.82
N ALA A 214 -5.71 -3.54 7.84
CA ALA A 214 -6.39 -4.67 8.47
C ALA A 214 -5.97 -6.04 7.86
N ASN A 215 -5.13 -6.03 6.81
CA ASN A 215 -4.73 -7.19 6.02
C ASN A 215 -3.22 -7.49 6.05
N VAL A 216 -2.41 -6.82 6.88
CA VAL A 216 -1.03 -7.29 7.09
C VAL A 216 -1.14 -8.59 7.88
N ASN A 217 -0.92 -9.73 7.21
CA ASN A 217 -0.92 -11.01 7.89
C ASN A 217 0.31 -11.07 8.79
N VAL A 218 0.07 -11.37 10.05
CA VAL A 218 0.99 -11.13 11.14
C VAL A 218 1.15 -12.38 11.97
N GLY A 219 2.39 -12.66 12.34
CA GLY A 219 2.75 -13.95 12.93
C GLY A 219 3.15 -14.97 11.87
N MET A 220 2.75 -16.23 12.07
CA MET A 220 3.09 -17.33 11.17
C MET A 220 1.86 -18.21 10.98
N SER A 221 1.66 -18.71 9.77
CA SER A 221 0.65 -19.73 9.48
C SER A 221 1.33 -21.03 9.07
N GLU A 222 0.68 -22.14 9.36
CA GLU A 222 1.13 -23.46 8.94
C GLU A 222 0.89 -23.65 7.44
N ASN A 223 1.89 -24.18 6.74
CA ASN A 223 1.85 -24.47 5.32
C ASN A 223 1.54 -25.96 5.11
N PRO A 224 0.57 -26.32 4.24
CA PRO A 224 0.28 -27.71 3.92
C PRO A 224 1.49 -28.43 3.33
N LEU A 225 1.73 -29.65 3.80
CA LEU A 225 2.85 -30.48 3.36
C LEU A 225 2.36 -31.69 2.56
N GLN A 226 3.14 -32.07 1.55
CA GLN A 226 3.07 -33.41 0.98
C GLN A 226 4.26 -34.21 1.49
N LEU A 227 3.99 -35.33 2.16
CA LEU A 227 5.01 -36.26 2.61
C LEU A 227 5.11 -37.38 1.59
N VAL A 228 6.33 -37.71 1.15
CA VAL A 228 6.56 -38.78 0.18
C VAL A 228 7.53 -39.79 0.78
N GLY A 229 7.10 -41.06 0.82
CA GLY A 229 7.88 -42.19 1.35
C GLY A 229 7.65 -42.51 2.83
N MET A 230 6.97 -41.63 3.58
CA MET A 230 6.78 -41.72 5.03
C MET A 230 5.48 -42.43 5.47
N ASP A 231 4.97 -43.35 4.65
CA ASP A 231 3.67 -44.01 4.89
C ASP A 231 3.73 -45.04 6.04
N ASP A 232 4.93 -45.51 6.37
CA ASP A 232 5.22 -46.43 7.47
C ASP A 232 5.36 -45.72 8.83
N GLY A 233 5.25 -44.39 8.86
CA GLY A 233 5.39 -43.58 10.05
C GLY A 233 6.83 -43.29 10.46
N HIS A 234 7.81 -43.62 9.61
CA HIS A 234 9.22 -43.29 9.78
C HIS A 234 9.68 -42.27 8.72
N PHE A 235 10.79 -41.59 9.00
CA PHE A 235 11.46 -40.73 8.04
C PHE A 235 12.80 -41.36 7.68
N ASP A 236 12.84 -41.94 6.49
CA ASP A 236 14.01 -42.59 5.91
C ASP A 236 14.80 -41.67 4.96
N ASP A 237 15.99 -42.11 4.55
CA ASP A 237 16.91 -41.31 3.75
C ASP A 237 16.38 -40.91 2.36
N ASN A 238 15.48 -41.72 1.79
CA ASN A 238 14.88 -41.46 0.48
C ASN A 238 13.62 -40.59 0.54
N ASP A 239 13.14 -40.31 1.75
CA ASP A 239 11.90 -39.58 1.96
C ASP A 239 12.13 -38.07 1.83
N TYR A 240 11.06 -37.38 1.49
CA TYR A 240 11.09 -35.93 1.33
C TYR A 240 9.73 -35.28 1.57
N ILE A 241 9.80 -33.99 1.87
CA ILE A 241 8.65 -33.12 2.03
C ILE A 241 8.58 -32.21 0.81
N LEU A 242 7.40 -32.07 0.21
CA LEU A 242 7.09 -30.99 -0.71
C LEU A 242 6.20 -29.97 0.00
N PHE A 243 6.52 -28.70 -0.16
CA PHE A 243 5.67 -27.60 0.29
C PHE A 243 5.81 -26.40 -0.64
N TYR A 244 4.75 -25.60 -0.74
CA TYR A 244 4.80 -24.34 -1.47
C TYR A 244 5.31 -23.24 -0.55
N ALA A 245 6.36 -22.55 -0.97
CA ALA A 245 6.92 -21.41 -0.27
C ALA A 245 6.81 -20.16 -1.12
N LYS A 246 6.57 -19.02 -0.48
CA LYS A 246 6.69 -17.69 -1.08
C LYS A 246 8.05 -17.12 -0.68
N GLY A 247 8.92 -16.95 -1.66
CA GLY A 247 10.21 -16.29 -1.50
C GLY A 247 10.07 -14.77 -1.50
N LEU A 248 11.12 -14.09 -1.94
CA LEU A 248 11.08 -12.67 -2.30
C LEU A 248 10.79 -12.52 -3.80
N GLY A 249 10.66 -11.27 -4.26
CA GLY A 249 10.68 -10.98 -5.70
C GLY A 249 9.33 -10.75 -6.37
N GLU A 250 8.23 -10.64 -5.61
CA GLU A 250 6.99 -10.12 -6.17
C GLU A 250 7.10 -8.60 -6.35
N TRP A 251 6.63 -8.09 -7.50
CA TRP A 251 6.57 -6.66 -7.77
C TRP A 251 5.72 -5.94 -6.72
N ASN A 252 6.28 -4.89 -6.12
CA ASN A 252 5.58 -4.04 -5.16
C ASN A 252 5.27 -2.68 -5.78
N GLU A 253 3.99 -2.42 -6.05
CA GLU A 253 3.54 -1.16 -6.67
C GLU A 253 3.81 0.08 -5.80
N GLU A 254 3.70 -0.04 -4.47
CA GLU A 254 3.92 1.09 -3.55
C GLU A 254 5.38 1.57 -3.57
N SER A 255 6.32 0.63 -3.71
CA SER A 255 7.76 0.89 -3.70
C SER A 255 8.40 0.90 -5.10
N ASN A 256 7.63 0.55 -6.14
CA ASN A 256 8.06 0.47 -7.54
C ASN A 256 9.33 -0.41 -7.73
N THR A 257 9.38 -1.56 -7.07
CA THR A 257 10.51 -2.50 -7.13
C THR A 257 10.06 -3.93 -6.82
N ALA A 258 10.79 -4.93 -7.34
CA ALA A 258 10.64 -6.33 -6.92
C ALA A 258 11.64 -6.75 -5.83
N ILE A 259 12.63 -5.89 -5.52
CA ILE A 259 13.60 -6.12 -4.44
C ILE A 259 12.93 -5.74 -3.12
N ASN A 260 12.89 -6.68 -2.17
CA ASN A 260 12.28 -6.41 -0.88
C ASN A 260 13.14 -5.43 -0.06
N LEU A 261 12.56 -4.28 0.32
CA LEU A 261 13.26 -3.21 1.03
C LEU A 261 13.65 -3.55 2.48
N PHE A 262 13.11 -4.64 3.04
CA PHE A 262 13.19 -4.96 4.46
C PHE A 262 13.89 -6.28 4.77
N GLN A 263 14.07 -7.16 3.79
CA GLN A 263 14.66 -8.49 3.98
C GLN A 263 15.22 -9.06 2.69
N ASP A 264 16.30 -9.83 2.81
CA ASP A 264 16.96 -10.47 1.66
C ASP A 264 16.57 -11.94 1.47
N ARG A 265 15.83 -12.52 2.44
CA ARG A 265 15.37 -13.91 2.41
C ARG A 265 14.05 -14.10 3.14
N ALA A 266 13.18 -14.98 2.61
CA ALA A 266 11.94 -15.38 3.27
C ALA A 266 12.23 -16.43 4.36
N ASN A 267 11.58 -16.30 5.52
CA ASN A 267 11.87 -17.09 6.70
C ASN A 267 10.77 -18.10 7.00
N TYR A 268 11.18 -19.34 7.25
CA TYR A 268 10.29 -20.44 7.62
C TYR A 268 10.83 -21.18 8.85
N ILE A 269 9.92 -21.75 9.63
CA ILE A 269 10.24 -22.55 10.82
C ILE A 269 9.64 -23.94 10.65
N LEU A 270 10.49 -24.96 10.68
CA LEU A 270 10.06 -26.34 10.76
C LEU A 270 9.88 -26.76 12.23
N SER A 271 8.75 -27.38 12.54
CA SER A 271 8.48 -27.98 13.85
C SER A 271 8.03 -29.42 13.67
N HIS A 272 8.26 -30.25 14.70
CA HIS A 272 7.91 -31.67 14.71
C HIS A 272 7.14 -32.07 15.98
N ASP A 273 6.65 -31.10 16.74
CA ASP A 273 6.00 -31.31 18.04
C ASP A 273 4.50 -30.95 18.01
N GLY A 274 3.78 -31.41 19.04
CA GLY A 274 2.35 -31.15 19.21
C GLY A 274 1.46 -32.05 18.36
N GLU A 275 0.38 -31.46 17.84
CA GLU A 275 -0.65 -32.13 17.02
C GLU A 275 -0.16 -32.49 15.61
N ALA A 276 -0.97 -33.26 14.86
CA ALA A 276 -0.70 -33.54 13.46
C ALA A 276 -0.63 -32.25 12.62
N GLY A 277 0.23 -32.25 11.59
CA GLY A 277 0.40 -31.11 10.69
C GLY A 277 -0.57 -31.11 9.50
N LEU A 278 -0.71 -29.95 8.86
CA LEU A 278 -1.50 -29.76 7.65
C LEU A 278 -0.91 -30.57 6.49
N ARG A 279 -1.79 -31.18 5.70
CA ARG A 279 -1.44 -31.93 4.49
C ARG A 279 -2.17 -31.37 3.29
N VAL A 280 -1.56 -31.49 2.12
CA VAL A 280 -2.22 -31.12 0.87
C VAL A 280 -3.41 -32.04 0.60
N ASN A 281 -4.49 -31.49 0.04
CA ASN A 281 -5.63 -32.28 -0.39
C ASN A 281 -5.38 -32.90 -1.77
N THR A 282 -5.62 -34.19 -1.92
CA THR A 282 -5.57 -34.85 -3.23
C THR A 282 -6.83 -34.53 -4.01
N LEU A 283 -6.67 -33.93 -5.20
CA LEU A 283 -7.76 -33.73 -6.16
C LEU A 283 -7.69 -34.79 -7.26
N ALA A 284 -8.83 -35.27 -7.72
CA ALA A 284 -8.89 -36.20 -8.85
C ALA A 284 -8.40 -35.49 -10.11
N SER A 285 -7.50 -36.15 -10.87
CA SER A 285 -7.02 -35.62 -12.14
C SER A 285 -8.21 -35.44 -13.10
N LEU A 286 -8.25 -34.30 -13.79
CA LEU A 286 -9.14 -34.14 -14.94
C LEU A 286 -8.72 -35.14 -16.03
N PRO A 287 -9.66 -35.68 -16.84
CA PRO A 287 -9.31 -36.50 -18.00
C PRO A 287 -8.38 -35.70 -18.91
N SER A 288 -7.22 -36.30 -19.25
CA SER A 288 -6.19 -35.61 -20.03
C SER A 288 -6.73 -35.24 -21.41
N THR A 289 -6.83 -33.94 -21.68
CA THR A 289 -6.89 -33.45 -23.05
C THR A 289 -5.45 -33.34 -23.56
N SER A 290 -5.14 -34.02 -24.66
CA SER A 290 -3.80 -34.11 -25.27
C SER A 290 -3.35 -32.83 -25.99
N THR A 291 -3.90 -31.67 -25.63
CA THR A 291 -3.40 -30.39 -26.11
C THR A 291 -2.18 -30.01 -25.29
N HIS A 292 -1.00 -30.38 -25.79
CA HIS A 292 0.25 -29.85 -25.30
C HIS A 292 0.19 -28.31 -25.31
N GLN A 293 0.50 -27.69 -24.17
CA GLN A 293 0.69 -26.25 -24.09
C GLN A 293 1.97 -25.90 -24.87
N THR A 294 1.84 -25.31 -26.06
CA THR A 294 2.98 -24.95 -26.92
C THR A 294 3.39 -23.48 -26.78
N ARG A 295 2.74 -22.73 -25.89
CA ARG A 295 3.02 -21.31 -25.62
C ARG A 295 2.86 -21.03 -24.13
N GLY A 296 3.75 -20.20 -23.59
CA GLY A 296 3.66 -19.63 -22.25
C GLY A 296 4.08 -18.17 -22.26
N GLU A 297 3.82 -17.48 -21.17
CA GLU A 297 4.28 -16.12 -20.90
C GLU A 297 5.15 -16.15 -19.65
N SER A 298 6.22 -15.35 -19.64
CA SER A 298 7.13 -15.24 -18.51
C SER A 298 7.53 -13.78 -18.34
N THR A 299 7.56 -13.34 -17.09
CA THR A 299 8.02 -12.00 -16.71
C THR A 299 9.35 -12.15 -16.01
N VAL A 300 10.33 -11.36 -16.43
CA VAL A 300 11.64 -11.30 -15.78
C VAL A 300 11.88 -9.89 -15.29
N HIS A 301 12.37 -9.78 -14.07
CA HIS A 301 12.85 -8.55 -13.46
C HIS A 301 14.37 -8.62 -13.34
N PHE A 302 15.05 -7.56 -13.74
CA PHE A 302 16.50 -7.40 -13.58
C PHE A 302 16.77 -6.03 -12.96
N GLU A 303 17.32 -6.03 -11.75
CA GLU A 303 17.76 -4.84 -11.00
C GLU A 303 18.86 -5.28 -10.01
N GLU A 304 19.86 -4.43 -9.80
CA GLU A 304 21.05 -4.70 -8.97
C GLU A 304 21.29 -3.62 -7.89
N ASP A 305 20.42 -2.61 -7.78
CA ASP A 305 20.50 -1.53 -6.77
C ASP A 305 21.90 -0.89 -6.66
N LYS A 306 22.49 -0.52 -7.80
CA LYS A 306 23.87 0.00 -7.87
C LYS A 306 24.01 1.45 -7.42
N THR A 307 23.03 2.29 -7.75
CA THR A 307 23.11 3.75 -7.58
C THR A 307 21.86 4.30 -6.92
N ASN A 308 22.04 5.03 -5.82
CA ASN A 308 21.00 5.87 -5.23
C ASN A 308 21.26 7.33 -5.62
N ILE A 309 20.33 7.96 -6.34
CA ILE A 309 20.52 9.33 -6.81
C ILE A 309 20.64 10.26 -5.60
N ALA A 310 21.75 11.00 -5.55
CA ALA A 310 22.08 11.93 -4.46
C ALA A 310 22.15 11.31 -3.05
N GLN A 311 22.18 9.98 -2.92
CA GLN A 311 22.21 9.26 -1.64
C GLN A 311 21.02 9.62 -0.73
N MET A 312 19.86 9.87 -1.35
CA MET A 312 18.63 10.24 -0.66
C MET A 312 17.43 9.42 -1.16
N GLY A 313 16.50 9.15 -0.25
CA GLY A 313 15.30 8.36 -0.54
C GLY A 313 15.57 6.84 -0.57
N ARG A 314 14.64 6.10 -1.16
CA ARG A 314 14.63 4.62 -1.20
C ARG A 314 14.75 4.05 -2.61
N VAL A 315 14.87 4.91 -3.62
CA VAL A 315 14.98 4.48 -5.01
C VAL A 315 16.43 4.19 -5.32
N TRP A 316 16.70 2.94 -5.64
CA TRP A 316 17.97 2.47 -6.14
C TRP A 316 17.80 2.08 -7.61
N LEU A 317 18.84 2.32 -8.39
CA LEU A 317 18.86 2.13 -9.82
C LEU A 317 20.06 1.28 -10.22
N GLY A 318 19.92 0.54 -11.32
CA GLY A 318 20.98 -0.27 -11.89
C GLY A 318 22.05 0.53 -12.64
N ASP A 319 22.45 0.03 -13.81
CA ASP A 319 23.53 0.62 -14.60
C ASP A 319 23.20 2.04 -15.10
N SER A 320 24.19 2.93 -15.06
CA SER A 320 24.07 4.26 -15.65
C SER A 320 24.26 4.21 -17.17
N PHE A 321 23.31 4.82 -17.89
CA PHE A 321 23.36 4.97 -19.34
C PHE A 321 23.85 6.35 -19.81
N LEU A 322 24.40 7.18 -18.91
CA LEU A 322 24.88 8.53 -19.24
C LEU A 322 26.03 8.53 -20.26
N ASN A 323 26.96 7.57 -20.13
CA ASN A 323 28.15 7.48 -20.98
C ASN A 323 28.14 6.27 -21.93
N ASN A 324 27.19 5.36 -21.76
CA ASN A 324 27.02 4.21 -22.63
C ASN A 324 25.53 3.92 -22.81
N THR A 325 25.04 4.09 -24.03
CA THR A 325 23.62 3.95 -24.36
C THR A 325 23.20 2.51 -24.61
N SER A 326 24.09 1.53 -24.46
CA SER A 326 23.78 0.11 -24.69
C SER A 326 24.43 -0.82 -23.66
N ARG A 327 23.67 -1.82 -23.23
CA ARG A 327 24.09 -2.91 -22.33
C ARG A 327 23.43 -4.21 -22.75
N VAL A 328 24.08 -5.33 -22.42
CA VAL A 328 23.57 -6.68 -22.68
C VAL A 328 23.35 -7.37 -21.34
N TYR A 329 22.12 -7.83 -21.11
CA TYR A 329 21.73 -8.55 -19.91
C TYR A 329 21.35 -10.00 -20.29
N PRO A 330 22.18 -11.00 -19.98
CA PRO A 330 21.85 -12.39 -20.25
C PRO A 330 20.80 -12.87 -19.26
N ILE A 331 19.63 -13.25 -19.76
CA ILE A 331 18.51 -13.77 -18.95
C ILE A 331 18.24 -15.21 -19.36
N ASN A 332 18.25 -16.12 -18.39
CA ASN A 332 17.85 -17.51 -18.59
C ASN A 332 16.37 -17.67 -18.20
N LEU A 333 15.56 -18.18 -19.14
CA LEU A 333 14.17 -18.53 -18.86
C LEU A 333 14.09 -19.99 -18.42
N GLU A 334 13.73 -20.24 -17.17
CA GLU A 334 13.50 -21.61 -16.67
C GLU A 334 12.20 -22.19 -17.24
N GLY A 335 12.22 -23.48 -17.61
CA GLY A 335 11.04 -24.18 -18.12
C GLY A 335 10.83 -24.13 -19.65
N TYR A 336 11.73 -23.46 -20.39
CA TYR A 336 11.76 -23.54 -21.85
C TYR A 336 12.73 -24.64 -22.30
N ALA A 337 12.20 -25.81 -22.68
CA ALA A 337 12.97 -26.77 -23.48
C ALA A 337 12.85 -26.33 -24.95
N PRO A 338 13.97 -26.13 -25.69
CA PRO A 338 13.93 -25.74 -27.09
C PRO A 338 13.25 -26.76 -28.01
#